data_AF-A0A914Y0E5-F1
#
_entry.id   AF-A0A914Y0E5-F1
#
_cell.length_a   1.000
_cell.length_b   1.000
_cell.length_c   1.000
_cell.angle_alpha   90.00
_cell.angle_beta   90.00
_cell.angle_gamma   90.00
#
_symmetry.space_group_name_H-M   'P 1'
#
loop_
_entity.id
_entity.type
_entity.pdbx_description
1 polymer ?
#
loop_
_entity_poly.entity_id
_entity_poly.type
_entity_poly.pdbx_seq_one_letter_code
_entity_poly.pdbx_strand_id
1 'polypeptide(L)'
;MNQRLQAHGYGRNTQDEIEEILRKDLKALSTLLGDKPFFFGPTPSSFDSTAFAHLAQFFACPQPNDVVLKFAELNTPNLKAFFERVKSEVWADWEELGRTLAMNPEPTPIPELPIVNEVPKEEEDAATNAELKPTS
;
A
#
# COMPACT_ATOMS: atom_id res chain seq x y z
N MET A 1 33.29 -21.38 -0.72
CA MET A 1 31.89 -21.20 -0.24
C MET A 1 31.87 -20.08 0.79
N ASN A 2 31.08 -19.02 0.58
CA ASN A 2 31.25 -17.68 1.15
C ASN A 2 30.90 -17.55 2.65
N GLN A 3 31.90 -17.72 3.52
CA GLN A 3 31.80 -17.57 4.99
C GLN A 3 31.32 -16.19 5.46
N ARG A 4 31.55 -15.14 4.66
CA ARG A 4 31.19 -13.74 5.02
C ARG A 4 29.68 -13.45 4.90
N LEU A 5 28.95 -14.20 4.06
CA LEU A 5 27.49 -14.05 3.90
C LEU A 5 26.74 -14.71 5.07
N GLN A 6 27.19 -15.90 5.48
CA GLN A 6 26.65 -16.67 6.61
C GLN A 6 26.79 -15.93 7.95
N ALA A 7 27.80 -15.07 8.11
CA ALA A 7 27.99 -14.24 9.29
C ALA A 7 26.90 -13.17 9.46
N HIS A 8 26.31 -12.68 8.35
CA HIS A 8 25.27 -11.65 8.34
C HIS A 8 23.85 -12.23 8.28
N GLY A 9 23.68 -13.55 8.45
CA GLY A 9 22.37 -14.22 8.43
C GLY A 9 21.78 -14.47 7.04
N TYR A 10 22.37 -13.90 5.99
CA TYR A 10 22.02 -14.20 4.61
C TYR A 10 22.50 -15.62 4.23
N GLY A 11 21.55 -16.51 3.94
CA GLY A 11 21.81 -17.87 3.47
C GLY A 11 21.74 -18.99 4.52
N ARG A 12 21.15 -18.74 5.70
CA ARG A 12 20.86 -19.80 6.69
C ARG A 12 19.62 -20.61 6.35
N ASN A 13 18.66 -19.99 5.67
CA ASN A 13 17.42 -20.63 5.27
C ASN A 13 17.57 -21.21 3.87
N THR A 14 17.16 -22.46 3.73
CA THR A 14 16.95 -23.13 2.45
C THR A 14 15.78 -22.48 1.70
N GLN A 15 15.67 -22.74 0.40
CA GLN A 15 14.56 -22.24 -0.41
C GLN A 15 13.20 -22.66 0.18
N ASP A 16 13.08 -23.91 0.63
CA ASP A 16 11.86 -24.45 1.22
C ASP A 16 11.50 -23.75 2.55
N GLU A 17 12.48 -23.46 3.39
CA GLU A 17 12.26 -22.70 4.63
C GLU A 17 11.81 -21.26 4.36
N ILE A 18 12.40 -20.61 3.35
CA ILE A 18 11.96 -19.27 2.91
C ILE A 18 10.52 -19.31 2.44
N GLU A 19 10.15 -20.32 1.63
CA GLU A 19 8.76 -20.47 1.17
C GLU A 19 7.80 -20.72 2.33
N GLU A 20 8.19 -21.52 3.33
CA GLU A 20 7.36 -21.75 4.52
C GLU A 20 7.17 -20.47 5.34
N ILE A 21 8.22 -19.68 5.53
CA ILE A 21 8.15 -18.38 6.21
C ILE A 21 7.19 -17.45 5.45
N LEU A 22 7.35 -17.32 4.13
CA LEU A 22 6.47 -16.49 3.30
C LEU A 22 5.00 -16.92 3.40
N ARG A 23 4.73 -18.23 3.38
CA ARG A 23 3.35 -18.76 3.55
C ARG A 23 2.77 -18.41 4.91
N LYS A 24 3.59 -18.43 5.98
CA LYS A 24 3.17 -18.03 7.33
C LYS A 24 2.87 -16.53 7.39
N ASP A 25 3.74 -15.71 6.80
CA ASP A 25 3.56 -14.25 6.77
C ASP A 25 2.30 -13.84 6.00
N LEU A 26 2.05 -14.45 4.83
CA LEU A 26 0.83 -14.22 4.06
C LEU A 26 -0.43 -14.60 4.85
N LYS A 27 -0.40 -15.74 5.56
CA LYS A 27 -1.53 -16.13 6.43
C LYS A 27 -1.73 -15.17 7.59
N ALA A 28 -0.64 -14.69 8.21
CA ALA A 28 -0.71 -13.72 9.30
C ALA A 28 -1.30 -12.39 8.81
N LEU A 29 -0.85 -11.88 7.66
CA LEU A 29 -1.41 -10.68 7.04
C LEU A 29 -2.89 -10.86 6.68
N SER A 30 -3.24 -12.00 6.08
CA SER A 30 -4.63 -12.32 5.74
C SER A 30 -5.52 -12.35 7.00
N THR A 31 -5.03 -12.93 8.08
CA THR A 31 -5.73 -12.98 9.37
C THR A 31 -5.86 -11.58 9.98
N LEU A 32 -4.79 -10.77 9.92
CA LEU A 32 -4.77 -9.42 10.46
C LEU A 32 -5.73 -8.49 9.72
N LEU A 33 -5.81 -8.62 8.40
CA LEU A 33 -6.76 -7.89 7.55
C LEU A 33 -8.21 -8.35 7.84
N GLY A 34 -8.44 -9.66 7.90
CA GLY A 34 -9.77 -10.22 8.04
C GLY A 34 -10.71 -9.72 6.94
N ASP A 35 -11.88 -9.23 7.36
CA ASP A 35 -12.91 -8.66 6.47
C ASP A 35 -12.84 -7.13 6.34
N LYS A 36 -11.82 -6.49 6.93
CA LYS A 36 -11.66 -5.04 6.88
C LYS A 36 -11.20 -4.59 5.49
N PRO A 37 -11.56 -3.38 5.04
CA PRO A 37 -11.07 -2.84 3.78
C PRO A 37 -9.57 -2.53 3.82
N PHE A 38 -9.05 -2.11 4.98
CA PHE A 38 -7.64 -1.81 5.26
C PHE A 38 -7.22 -2.41 6.62
N PHE A 39 -5.92 -2.51 6.90
CA PHE A 39 -5.40 -3.24 8.06
C PHE A 39 -5.87 -2.65 9.41
N PHE A 40 -5.95 -1.32 9.51
CA PHE A 40 -6.25 -0.61 10.76
C PHE A 40 -7.58 0.15 10.77
N GLY A 41 -8.46 -0.06 9.79
CA GLY A 41 -9.77 0.58 9.78
C GLY A 41 -10.36 0.79 8.39
N PRO A 42 -11.27 1.77 8.24
CA PRO A 42 -11.91 2.09 6.97
C PRO A 42 -11.06 2.98 6.05
N THR A 43 -10.03 3.64 6.58
CA THR A 43 -9.15 4.53 5.82
C THR A 43 -7.76 3.92 5.65
N PRO A 44 -7.08 4.13 4.50
CA PRO A 44 -5.73 3.64 4.29
C PRO A 44 -4.75 4.30 5.27
N SER A 45 -3.78 3.52 5.73
CA SER A 45 -2.67 3.96 6.58
C SER A 45 -1.33 3.75 5.87
N SER A 46 -0.25 4.31 6.42
CA SER A 46 1.11 4.07 5.91
C SER A 46 1.49 2.58 5.90
N PHE A 47 0.93 1.79 6.83
CA PHE A 47 1.11 0.35 6.85
C PHE A 47 0.49 -0.31 5.62
N ASP A 48 -0.70 0.12 5.19
CA ASP A 48 -1.36 -0.41 3.99
C ASP A 48 -0.50 -0.16 2.75
N SER A 49 0.19 0.99 2.65
CA SER A 49 1.14 1.27 1.57
C SER A 49 2.34 0.31 1.58
N THR A 50 2.93 0.04 2.75
CA THR A 50 4.05 -0.91 2.87
C THR A 50 3.60 -2.34 2.56
N ALA A 51 2.46 -2.76 3.10
CA ALA A 51 1.89 -4.07 2.84
C ALA A 51 1.58 -4.25 1.34
N PHE A 52 0.97 -3.24 0.71
CA PHE A 52 0.74 -3.22 -0.72
C PHE A 52 2.03 -3.38 -1.53
N ALA A 53 3.09 -2.63 -1.20
CA ALA A 53 4.37 -2.71 -1.91
C ALA A 53 4.98 -4.13 -1.88
N HIS A 54 4.85 -4.83 -0.76
CA HIS A 54 5.27 -6.23 -0.65
C HIS A 54 4.35 -7.17 -1.44
N LEU A 55 3.03 -6.99 -1.37
CA LEU A 55 2.06 -7.80 -2.11
C LEU A 55 2.19 -7.62 -3.63
N ALA A 56 2.55 -6.41 -4.09
CA ALA A 56 2.79 -6.11 -5.50
C ALA A 56 3.90 -6.98 -6.11
N GLN A 57 4.91 -7.33 -5.32
CA GLN A 57 5.98 -8.23 -5.78
C GLN A 57 5.43 -9.61 -6.16
N PHE A 58 4.39 -10.07 -5.49
CA PHE A 58 3.77 -11.36 -5.78
C PHE A 58 2.73 -11.26 -6.91
N PHE A 59 1.85 -10.26 -6.86
CA PHE A 59 0.70 -10.20 -7.76
C PHE A 59 0.93 -9.45 -9.07
N ALA A 60 1.88 -8.51 -9.12
CA ALA A 60 2.13 -7.67 -10.28
C ALA A 60 3.46 -7.94 -10.99
N CYS A 61 4.39 -8.66 -10.36
CA CYS A 61 5.69 -8.97 -10.94
C CYS A 61 5.76 -10.44 -11.38
N PRO A 62 6.23 -10.75 -12.60
CA PRO A 62 6.47 -12.12 -13.04
C PRO A 62 7.53 -12.78 -12.15
N GLN A 63 7.16 -13.88 -11.47
CA GLN A 63 8.07 -14.65 -10.65
C GLN A 63 8.59 -15.89 -11.40
N PRO A 64 9.88 -16.25 -11.26
CA PRO A 64 10.42 -17.47 -11.86
C PRO A 64 9.86 -18.75 -11.21
N ASN A 65 9.35 -18.65 -9.99
CA ASN A 65 8.66 -19.71 -9.26
C ASN A 65 7.30 -19.19 -8.78
N ASP A 66 6.22 -19.89 -9.10
CA ASP A 66 4.85 -19.50 -8.79
C ASP A 66 4.25 -20.19 -7.55
N VAL A 67 5.04 -21.00 -6.82
CA VAL A 67 4.56 -21.80 -5.69
C VAL A 67 3.95 -20.93 -4.59
N VAL A 68 4.61 -19.82 -4.22
CA VAL A 68 4.10 -18.89 -3.19
C VAL A 68 2.91 -18.07 -3.72
N LEU A 69 2.94 -17.67 -5.00
CA LEU A 69 1.84 -16.96 -5.64
C LEU A 69 0.57 -17.81 -5.64
N LYS A 70 0.64 -19.06 -6.11
CA LYS A 70 -0.48 -20.02 -6.09
C LYS A 70 -1.03 -20.20 -4.68
N PHE A 71 -0.15 -20.30 -3.68
CA PHE A 71 -0.59 -20.38 -2.29
C PHE A 71 -1.34 -19.12 -1.86
N ALA A 72 -0.83 -17.93 -2.18
CA ALA A 72 -1.46 -16.65 -1.85
C ALA A 72 -2.85 -16.53 -2.49
N GLU A 73 -2.99 -16.92 -3.77
CA GLU A 73 -4.27 -16.88 -4.48
C GLU A 73 -5.30 -17.85 -3.89
N LEU A 74 -4.89 -19.05 -3.50
CA LEU A 74 -5.81 -20.07 -2.98
C LEU A 74 -6.18 -19.84 -1.51
N ASN A 75 -5.23 -19.38 -0.68
CA ASN A 75 -5.38 -19.36 0.77
C ASN A 75 -5.60 -17.96 1.35
N THR A 76 -5.31 -16.90 0.59
CA THR A 76 -5.42 -15.51 1.05
C THR A 76 -6.16 -14.62 0.04
N PRO A 77 -7.39 -14.99 -0.39
CA PRO A 77 -8.13 -14.23 -1.39
C PRO A 77 -8.46 -12.80 -0.94
N ASN A 78 -8.61 -12.57 0.37
CA ASN A 78 -8.82 -11.24 0.93
C ASN A 78 -7.63 -10.31 0.71
N LEU A 79 -6.38 -10.82 0.74
CA LEU A 79 -5.19 -10.04 0.42
C LEU A 79 -5.13 -9.64 -1.05
N LYS A 80 -5.57 -10.52 -1.95
CA LYS A 80 -5.67 -10.18 -3.38
C LYS A 80 -6.73 -9.10 -3.60
N ALA A 81 -7.88 -9.20 -2.94
CA ALA A 81 -8.92 -8.17 -3.00
C ALA A 81 -8.44 -6.83 -2.42
N PHE A 82 -7.70 -6.85 -1.32
CA PHE A 82 -7.03 -5.67 -0.77
C PHE A 82 -6.05 -5.06 -1.77
N PHE A 83 -5.16 -5.88 -2.36
CA PHE A 83 -4.20 -5.41 -3.35
C PHE A 83 -4.89 -4.69 -4.52
N GLU A 84 -5.92 -5.30 -5.11
CA GLU A 84 -6.68 -4.68 -6.21
C GLU A 84 -7.38 -3.38 -5.79
N ARG A 85 -7.95 -3.34 -4.58
CA ARG A 85 -8.57 -2.12 -4.04
C ARG A 85 -7.55 -0.98 -3.94
N VAL A 86 -6.43 -1.20 -3.23
CA VAL A 86 -5.42 -0.16 -3.03
C VAL A 86 -4.82 0.27 -4.38
N LYS A 87 -4.56 -0.68 -5.29
CA LYS A 87 -4.13 -0.37 -6.67
C LYS A 87 -5.10 0.61 -7.34
N SER A 88 -6.40 0.32 -7.30
CA SER A 88 -7.41 1.16 -7.97
C SER A 88 -7.64 2.52 -7.31
N GLU A 89 -7.61 2.59 -5.97
CA GLU A 89 -7.94 3.81 -5.23
C GLU A 89 -6.75 4.77 -5.11
N VAL A 90 -5.52 4.25 -5.03
CA VAL A 90 -4.31 5.04 -4.77
C VAL A 90 -3.44 5.22 -6.02
N TRP A 91 -3.46 4.25 -6.95
CA TRP A 91 -2.64 4.25 -8.16
C TRP A 91 -3.49 4.01 -9.41
N ALA A 92 -4.43 4.92 -9.69
CA ALA A 92 -5.31 4.82 -10.85
C ALA A 92 -4.56 4.72 -12.20
N ASP A 93 -3.33 5.24 -12.26
CA ASP A 93 -2.42 5.21 -13.40
C ASP A 93 -1.40 4.06 -13.36
N TRP A 94 -1.55 3.08 -12.45
CA TRP A 94 -0.62 1.95 -12.27
C TRP A 94 -0.18 1.29 -13.58
N GLU A 95 -1.16 0.99 -14.43
CA GLU A 95 -0.96 0.36 -15.73
C GLU A 95 -0.20 1.25 -16.71
N GLU A 96 -0.47 2.55 -16.68
CA GLU A 96 0.24 3.53 -17.49
C GLU A 96 1.70 3.66 -17.01
N LEU A 97 1.93 3.83 -15.71
CA LEU A 97 3.25 3.90 -15.10
C LEU A 97 4.10 2.67 -15.46
N GLY A 98 3.56 1.47 -15.35
CA GLY A 98 4.28 0.24 -15.71
C GLY A 98 4.73 0.18 -17.18
N ARG A 99 4.08 0.93 -18.07
CA ARG A 99 4.41 1.00 -19.51
C ARG A 99 5.25 2.21 -19.89
N THR A 100 5.03 3.36 -19.26
CA THR A 100 5.60 4.65 -19.67
C THR A 100 6.84 5.02 -18.87
N LEU A 101 6.99 4.51 -17.64
CA LEU A 101 8.16 4.80 -16.83
C LEU A 101 9.37 4.08 -17.42
N ALA A 102 10.22 4.82 -18.12
CA ALA A 102 11.50 4.31 -18.56
C ALA A 102 12.33 3.91 -17.33
N MET A 103 12.98 2.74 -17.35
CA MET A 103 13.96 2.35 -16.32
C MET A 103 15.26 3.16 -16.47
N ASN A 104 15.15 4.49 -16.40
CA ASN A 104 16.28 5.41 -16.56
C ASN A 104 16.60 6.05 -15.19
N PRO A 105 17.89 6.19 -14.81
CA PRO A 105 18.30 6.81 -13.55
C PRO A 105 18.14 8.34 -13.52
N GLU A 106 17.84 8.95 -14.66
CA GLU A 106 17.54 10.38 -14.76
C GLU A 106 16.08 10.62 -14.32
N PRO A 107 15.81 11.51 -13.34
CA PRO A 107 14.45 11.76 -12.88
C PRO A 107 13.62 12.37 -14.02
N THR A 108 12.63 11.63 -14.51
CA THR A 108 11.62 12.22 -15.39
C THR A 108 10.80 13.23 -14.59
N PRO A 109 10.51 14.43 -15.12
CA PRO A 109 9.69 15.41 -14.43
C PRO A 109 8.36 14.76 -14.02
N ILE A 110 8.06 14.78 -12.72
CA ILE A 110 6.78 14.29 -12.20
C ILE A 110 5.69 15.20 -12.79
N PRO A 111 4.70 14.68 -13.53
CA PRO A 111 3.57 15.50 -13.96
C PRO A 111 2.88 16.08 -12.73
N GLU A 112 2.65 17.39 -12.68
CA GLU A 112 1.83 18.00 -11.62
C GLU A 112 0.42 17.43 -11.71
N LEU A 113 0.09 16.48 -10.83
CA LEU A 113 -1.28 16.06 -10.65
C LEU A 113 -2.07 17.26 -10.09
N PRO A 114 -3.28 17.53 -10.60
CA PRO A 114 -4.08 18.64 -10.12
C PRO A 114 -4.34 18.48 -8.62
N ILE A 115 -3.95 19.50 -7.85
CA ILE A 115 -4.18 19.52 -6.40
C ILE A 115 -5.69 19.52 -6.19
N VAL A 116 -6.23 18.40 -5.67
CA VAL A 116 -7.65 18.30 -5.29
C VAL A 116 -7.83 19.10 -4.00
N ASN A 117 -8.03 20.40 -4.15
CA ASN A 117 -8.38 21.30 -3.05
C ASN A 117 -9.89 21.34 -2.88
N GLU A 118 -10.48 20.34 -2.22
CA GLU A 118 -11.76 20.54 -1.54
C GLU A 118 -11.70 19.90 -0.16
N VAL A 119 -11.24 20.69 0.82
CA VAL A 119 -11.66 20.51 2.21
C VAL A 119 -12.91 21.37 2.38
N PRO A 120 -14.10 20.79 2.65
CA PRO A 120 -15.27 21.55 3.01
C PRO A 120 -14.97 22.38 4.27
N LYS A 121 -15.20 23.70 4.20
CA LYS A 121 -15.12 24.55 5.40
C LYS A 121 -16.29 24.20 6.32
N GLU A 122 -15.99 23.52 7.41
CA GLU A 122 -16.87 23.49 8.60
C GLU A 122 -16.95 24.90 9.22
N GLU A 123 -18.15 25.24 9.67
CA GLU A 123 -18.60 26.54 10.22
C GLU A 123 -17.98 26.83 11.61
N GLU A 124 -17.80 28.11 11.97
CA GLU A 124 -17.94 28.51 13.38
C GLU A 124 -18.38 29.98 13.55
N ASP A 125 -19.45 30.13 14.32
CA ASP A 125 -20.09 31.35 14.77
C ASP A 125 -19.19 32.27 15.61
N ALA A 126 -19.35 33.58 15.46
CA ALA A 126 -18.94 34.54 16.49
C ALA A 126 -19.92 35.73 16.54
N ALA A 127 -20.93 35.60 17.40
CA ALA A 127 -21.60 36.73 17.99
C ALA A 127 -20.60 37.55 18.82
N THR A 128 -20.52 38.87 18.58
CA THR A 128 -20.58 39.98 19.57
C THR A 128 -19.95 41.24 18.99
N ASN A 129 -20.75 42.25 18.67
CA ASN A 129 -20.60 43.56 19.31
C ASN A 129 -21.84 44.42 19.04
N ALA A 130 -22.61 44.63 20.10
CA ALA A 130 -23.65 45.63 20.16
C ALA A 130 -22.99 46.96 20.51
N GLU A 131 -23.04 47.92 19.59
CA GLU A 131 -22.77 49.32 19.89
C GLU A 131 -24.02 50.16 19.61
N LEU A 132 -24.45 50.81 20.69
CA LEU A 132 -25.65 51.62 20.81
C LEU A 132 -25.47 53.03 20.23
N LYS A 133 -26.61 53.55 19.74
CA LYS A 133 -27.22 54.90 19.94
C LYS A 133 -27.47 55.68 18.64
N PRO A 134 -28.41 56.65 18.62
CA PRO A 134 -29.63 56.83 19.43
C PRO A 134 -30.89 57.07 18.56
N THR A 135 -32.07 56.76 19.09
CA THR A 135 -33.37 57.15 18.52
C THR A 135 -33.76 58.55 19.00
N SER A 136 -34.15 59.43 18.06
CA SER A 136 -34.98 60.61 18.33
C SER A 136 -36.41 60.23 18.69
#